data_AF-A0A937HAQ4-F1
#
_entry.id   AF-A0A937HAQ4-F1
#
_cell.length_a   1.000
_cell.length_b   1.000
_cell.length_c   1.000
_cell.angle_alpha   90.00
_cell.angle_beta   90.00
_cell.angle_gamma   90.00
#
_symmetry.space_group_name_H-M   'P 1'
#
loop_
_entity.id
_entity.type
_entity.pdbx_description
1 polymer ?
#
loop_
_entity_poly.entity_id
_entity_poly.type
_entity_poly.pdbx_seq_one_letter_code
_entity_poly.pdbx_strand_id
1 'polypeptide(L)'
;MPYDTFLDHKYQYFDQGIAQPRFVYTHTGPGHSQNSGRCRNNEAELFEERLKIANQEMKDDIAHIEAVDPGAIIIINGDHGPYLTKNCTTLDEKYQGQDVNRLDLQDRYGAFLAIRLPQNDPIPPSNIETLADVFPEIFNYLSQTTAFNVFKPSTRTLKNVSAGVYIEDGIIHGGINDSEPLFIGQKK
;
A
#
# COMPACT_ATOMS: atom_id res chain seq x y z
N MET A 1 -17.74 -5.47 -14.98
CA MET A 1 -17.06 -5.30 -16.27
C MET A 1 -15.97 -6.35 -16.33
N PRO A 2 -15.80 -7.09 -17.44
CA PRO A 2 -14.65 -7.99 -17.62
C PRO A 2 -13.32 -7.23 -17.44
N TYR A 3 -12.29 -7.89 -16.92
CA TYR A 3 -11.01 -7.25 -16.62
C TYR A 3 -10.36 -6.61 -17.86
N ASP A 4 -10.34 -7.33 -18.99
CA ASP A 4 -9.77 -6.79 -20.24
C ASP A 4 -10.53 -5.55 -20.74
N THR A 5 -11.87 -5.56 -20.64
CA THR A 5 -12.69 -4.39 -20.98
C THR A 5 -12.40 -3.20 -20.07
N PHE A 6 -12.11 -3.45 -18.79
CA PHE A 6 -11.70 -2.40 -17.86
C PHE A 6 -10.33 -1.82 -18.25
N LEU A 7 -9.35 -2.66 -18.59
CA LEU A 7 -8.03 -2.22 -19.05
C LEU A 7 -8.13 -1.40 -20.34
N ASP A 8 -8.91 -1.86 -21.31
CA ASP A 8 -9.15 -1.12 -22.56
C ASP A 8 -9.70 0.29 -22.29
N HIS A 9 -10.70 0.40 -21.41
CA HIS A 9 -11.29 1.68 -21.04
C HIS A 9 -10.31 2.56 -20.26
N LYS A 10 -9.49 1.96 -19.38
CA LYS A 10 -8.47 2.65 -18.60
C LYS A 10 -7.41 3.27 -19.51
N TYR A 11 -6.87 2.49 -20.45
CA TYR A 11 -5.84 2.97 -21.38
C TYR A 11 -6.41 3.98 -22.38
N GLN A 12 -7.61 3.76 -22.90
CA GLN A 12 -8.31 4.78 -23.69
C GLN A 12 -8.51 6.10 -22.94
N TYR A 13 -8.63 6.07 -21.61
CA TYR A 13 -8.72 7.28 -20.80
C TYR A 13 -7.36 7.93 -20.58
N PHE A 14 -6.31 7.14 -20.30
CA PHE A 14 -4.94 7.66 -20.15
C PHE A 14 -4.41 8.28 -21.44
N ASP A 15 -4.73 7.68 -22.60
CA ASP A 15 -4.28 8.13 -23.91
C ASP A 15 -4.97 9.40 -24.41
N GLN A 16 -6.01 9.88 -23.71
CA GLN A 16 -6.68 11.14 -24.05
C GLN A 16 -5.82 12.34 -23.63
N GLY A 17 -5.51 13.21 -24.60
CA GLY A 17 -4.79 14.47 -24.34
C GLY A 17 -5.42 15.30 -23.19
N ILE A 18 -4.57 15.94 -22.39
CA ILE A 18 -4.97 16.61 -21.15
C ILE A 18 -5.32 18.08 -21.42
N ALA A 19 -6.62 18.41 -21.35
CA ALA A 19 -7.11 19.79 -21.45
C ALA A 19 -7.17 20.52 -20.08
N GLN A 20 -7.22 19.77 -18.98
CA GLN A 20 -7.32 20.27 -17.60
C GLN A 20 -6.75 19.23 -16.63
N PRO A 21 -6.31 19.63 -15.42
CA PRO A 21 -5.81 18.70 -14.41
C PRO A 21 -6.82 17.58 -14.11
N ARG A 22 -6.32 16.36 -13.94
CA ARG A 22 -7.12 15.17 -13.64
C ARG A 22 -6.64 14.54 -12.35
N PHE A 23 -7.59 14.07 -11.53
CA PHE A 23 -7.31 13.13 -10.46
C PHE A 23 -7.92 11.79 -10.85
N VAL A 24 -7.09 10.76 -10.94
CA VAL A 24 -7.52 9.41 -11.32
C VAL A 24 -7.17 8.45 -10.21
N TYR A 25 -8.15 7.65 -9.82
CA TYR A 25 -7.97 6.55 -8.88
C TYR A 25 -8.33 5.24 -9.57
N THR A 26 -7.41 4.29 -9.50
CA THR A 26 -7.64 2.91 -9.96
C THR A 26 -7.34 1.98 -8.79
N HIS A 27 -8.12 0.91 -8.68
CA HIS A 27 -7.94 -0.10 -7.64
C HIS A 27 -7.95 -1.46 -8.31
N THR A 28 -6.75 -1.91 -8.66
CA THR A 28 -6.46 -3.26 -9.17
C THR A 28 -5.25 -3.80 -8.42
N GLY A 29 -4.94 -5.08 -8.60
CA GLY A 29 -3.79 -5.65 -7.94
C GLY A 29 -3.83 -7.18 -7.86
N PRO A 30 -2.91 -7.77 -7.09
CA PRO A 30 -2.83 -9.21 -6.94
C PRO A 30 -4.03 -9.81 -6.17
N GLY A 31 -4.90 -8.96 -5.61
CA GLY A 31 -6.09 -9.35 -4.88
C GLY A 31 -5.80 -10.01 -3.52
N HIS A 32 -6.87 -10.31 -2.79
CA HIS A 32 -6.76 -10.95 -1.49
C HIS A 32 -6.38 -12.43 -1.60
N SER A 33 -5.71 -12.92 -0.56
CA SER A 33 -5.66 -14.35 -0.29
C SER A 33 -7.07 -14.89 0.02
N GLN A 34 -7.19 -16.22 0.01
CA GLN A 34 -8.45 -16.88 0.31
C GLN A 34 -8.95 -16.58 1.75
N ASN A 35 -10.24 -16.25 1.91
CA ASN A 35 -10.80 -15.85 3.21
C ASN A 35 -11.71 -16.91 3.85
N SER A 36 -11.27 -18.16 3.90
CA SER A 36 -11.91 -19.28 4.62
C SER A 36 -11.33 -19.48 6.03
N GLY A 37 -10.48 -18.55 6.48
CA GLY A 37 -9.76 -18.64 7.74
C GLY A 37 -8.68 -19.72 7.80
N ARG A 38 -8.04 -20.09 6.66
CA ARG A 38 -6.98 -21.12 6.70
C ARG A 38 -5.91 -21.18 5.60
N CYS A 39 -5.57 -20.21 4.76
CA CYS A 39 -4.62 -20.42 3.62
C CYS A 39 -4.89 -21.65 2.68
N ARG A 40 -4.41 -21.60 1.44
CA ARG A 40 -4.21 -22.81 0.63
C ARG A 40 -2.80 -23.33 0.86
N ASN A 41 -2.56 -24.60 0.52
CA ASN A 41 -1.21 -25.17 0.54
C ASN A 41 -0.25 -24.43 -0.40
N ASN A 42 -0.78 -23.78 -1.43
CA ASN A 42 -0.02 -23.02 -2.43
C ASN A 42 -0.43 -21.53 -2.52
N GLU A 43 -0.90 -20.93 -1.40
CA GLU A 43 -1.43 -19.55 -1.43
C GLU A 43 -0.35 -18.52 -1.78
N ALA A 44 0.89 -18.73 -1.33
CA ALA A 44 2.01 -17.84 -1.61
C ALA A 44 2.39 -17.85 -3.10
N GLU A 45 2.44 -19.03 -3.72
CA GLU A 45 2.72 -19.20 -5.15
C GLU A 45 1.63 -18.56 -6.00
N LEU A 46 0.36 -18.77 -5.63
CA LEU A 46 -0.77 -18.15 -6.31
C LEU A 46 -0.74 -16.61 -6.17
N PHE A 47 -0.34 -16.09 -5.01
CA PHE A 47 -0.16 -14.64 -4.83
C PHE A 47 0.98 -14.10 -5.69
N GLU A 48 2.11 -14.81 -5.77
CA GLU A 48 3.25 -14.43 -6.60
C GLU A 48 2.88 -14.35 -8.09
N GLU A 49 2.10 -15.30 -8.60
CA GLU A 49 1.60 -15.28 -9.98
C GLU A 49 0.73 -14.06 -10.26
N ARG A 50 -0.21 -13.76 -9.34
CA ARG A 50 -1.07 -12.57 -9.45
C ARG A 50 -0.27 -11.27 -9.33
N LEU A 51 0.77 -11.25 -8.49
CA LEU A 51 1.66 -10.10 -8.34
C LEU A 51 2.46 -9.82 -9.62
N LYS A 52 2.86 -10.85 -10.37
CA LYS A 52 3.53 -10.67 -11.67
C LYS A 52 2.61 -9.99 -12.68
N ILE A 53 1.33 -10.37 -12.72
CA ILE A 53 0.31 -9.76 -13.59
C ILE A 53 0.08 -8.30 -13.18
N ALA A 54 -0.17 -8.05 -11.89
CA ALA A 54 -0.36 -6.70 -11.36
C ALA A 54 0.86 -5.80 -11.61
N ASN A 55 2.07 -6.33 -11.47
CA ASN A 55 3.30 -5.60 -11.76
C ASN A 55 3.45 -5.25 -13.24
N GLN A 56 2.97 -6.10 -14.15
CA GLN A 56 2.95 -5.74 -15.57
C GLN A 56 1.92 -4.63 -15.82
N GLU A 57 0.71 -4.75 -15.27
CA GLU A 57 -0.31 -3.69 -15.35
C GLU A 57 0.22 -2.35 -14.82
N MET A 58 0.87 -2.33 -13.65
CA MET A 58 1.45 -1.10 -13.08
C MET A 58 2.52 -0.46 -13.99
N LYS A 59 3.32 -1.27 -14.70
CA LYS A 59 4.31 -0.76 -15.67
C LYS A 59 3.65 -0.17 -16.90
N ASP A 60 2.63 -0.83 -17.41
CA ASP A 60 1.89 -0.37 -18.58
C ASP A 60 1.14 0.93 -18.26
N ASP A 61 0.54 1.02 -17.06
CA ASP A 61 -0.10 2.24 -16.56
C ASP A 61 0.87 3.42 -16.52
N ILE A 62 2.08 3.24 -15.97
CA ILE A 62 3.12 4.27 -15.98
C ILE A 62 3.44 4.70 -17.42
N ALA A 63 3.66 3.74 -18.33
CA ALA A 63 4.04 4.03 -19.71
C ALA A 63 2.96 4.84 -20.45
N HIS A 64 1.69 4.47 -20.30
CA HIS A 64 0.56 5.21 -20.89
C HIS A 64 0.44 6.62 -20.32
N ILE A 65 0.54 6.78 -18.99
CA ILE A 65 0.47 8.09 -18.35
C ILE A 65 1.63 8.99 -18.79
N GLU A 66 2.87 8.49 -18.78
CA GLU A 66 4.06 9.28 -19.13
C GLU A 66 4.11 9.70 -20.60
N ALA A 67 3.53 8.89 -21.50
CA ALA A 67 3.46 9.21 -22.92
C ALA A 67 2.59 10.44 -23.22
N VAL A 68 1.60 10.70 -22.37
CA VAL A 68 0.65 11.83 -22.53
C VAL A 68 0.98 12.98 -21.58
N ASP A 69 1.38 12.68 -20.35
CA ASP A 69 1.70 13.65 -19.30
C ASP A 69 2.97 13.25 -18.54
N PRO A 70 4.14 13.62 -19.06
CA PRO A 70 5.41 13.38 -18.36
C PRO A 70 5.49 14.13 -17.02
N GLY A 71 4.65 15.15 -16.81
CA GLY A 71 4.52 15.91 -15.58
C GLY A 71 3.58 15.30 -14.54
N ALA A 72 2.97 14.15 -14.80
CA ALA A 72 2.06 13.51 -13.85
C ALA A 72 2.75 13.12 -12.54
N ILE A 73 2.05 13.33 -11.42
CA ILE A 73 2.37 12.69 -10.15
C ILE A 73 1.75 11.29 -10.18
N ILE A 74 2.58 10.26 -10.05
CA ILE A 74 2.15 8.87 -10.06
C ILE A 74 2.39 8.28 -8.67
N ILE A 75 1.34 7.76 -8.05
CA ILE A 75 1.38 7.10 -6.74
C ILE A 75 0.92 5.67 -6.96
N ILE A 76 1.77 4.71 -6.57
CA ILE A 76 1.46 3.30 -6.62
C ILE A 76 1.70 2.72 -5.23
N ASN A 77 0.68 2.12 -4.64
CA ASN A 77 0.77 1.54 -3.31
C ASN A 77 -0.13 0.32 -3.15
N GLY A 78 0.23 -0.55 -2.20
CA GLY A 78 -0.72 -1.49 -1.62
C GLY A 78 -1.64 -0.75 -0.64
N ASP A 79 -2.85 -1.24 -0.43
CA ASP A 79 -3.74 -0.77 0.63
C ASP A 79 -3.38 -1.41 1.98
N HIS A 80 -2.91 -2.66 1.96
CA HIS A 80 -2.36 -3.40 3.09
C HIS A 80 -1.44 -4.56 2.61
N GLY A 81 -0.96 -5.41 3.52
CA GLY A 81 -0.12 -6.57 3.19
C GLY A 81 -0.89 -7.75 2.58
N PRO A 82 -0.26 -8.84 2.16
CA PRO A 82 -0.92 -9.89 1.37
C PRO A 82 -1.68 -10.94 2.19
N TYR A 83 -1.52 -10.96 3.53
CA TYR A 83 -2.16 -11.92 4.43
C TYR A 83 -1.81 -13.36 4.02
N LEU A 84 -0.53 -13.69 4.06
CA LEU A 84 0.03 -15.00 3.71
C LEU A 84 0.50 -15.79 4.93
N THR A 85 0.55 -15.18 6.11
CA THR A 85 0.89 -15.90 7.34
C THR A 85 -0.37 -16.46 8.03
N LYS A 86 -0.14 -17.53 8.82
CA LYS A 86 -1.13 -18.16 9.71
C LYS A 86 -2.37 -18.65 8.97
N ASN A 87 -3.47 -17.90 9.03
CA ASN A 87 -4.78 -18.27 8.50
C ASN A 87 -5.14 -17.52 7.20
N CYS A 88 -4.23 -16.69 6.68
CA CYS A 88 -4.46 -15.84 5.52
C CYS A 88 -5.67 -14.90 5.65
N THR A 89 -5.99 -14.50 6.88
CA THR A 89 -7.06 -13.53 7.18
C THR A 89 -6.71 -12.78 8.49
N THR A 90 -7.66 -12.08 9.09
CA THR A 90 -7.48 -11.47 10.42
C THR A 90 -7.15 -12.52 11.49
N LEU A 91 -6.37 -12.16 12.51
CA LEU A 91 -5.91 -13.12 13.53
C LEU A 91 -6.85 -13.30 14.72
N ASP A 92 -7.77 -12.36 14.93
CA ASP A 92 -8.57 -12.21 16.14
C ASP A 92 -9.41 -13.41 16.56
N GLU A 93 -9.91 -14.20 15.60
CA GLU A 93 -10.82 -15.30 15.91
C GLU A 93 -10.10 -16.58 16.38
N LYS A 94 -8.85 -16.76 15.96
CA LYS A 94 -8.13 -18.04 16.10
C LYS A 94 -6.83 -17.95 16.86
N TYR A 95 -6.32 -16.74 17.05
CA TYR A 95 -5.03 -16.50 17.69
C TYR A 95 -5.20 -15.53 18.85
N GLN A 96 -4.28 -15.62 19.80
CA GLN A 96 -4.13 -14.64 20.86
C GLN A 96 -2.90 -13.79 20.57
N GLY A 97 -2.80 -12.60 21.18
CA GLY A 97 -1.69 -11.69 20.92
C GLY A 97 -0.31 -12.34 21.08
N GLN A 98 -0.16 -13.26 22.04
CA GLN A 98 1.07 -14.04 22.27
C GLN A 98 1.47 -14.98 21.12
N ASP A 99 0.59 -15.25 20.17
CA ASP A 99 0.87 -16.07 18.98
C ASP A 99 1.33 -15.24 17.77
N VAL A 100 1.22 -13.91 17.88
CA VAL A 100 1.48 -12.93 16.83
C VAL A 100 2.91 -12.44 16.92
N ASN A 101 3.66 -12.62 15.83
CA ASN A 101 5.01 -12.10 15.69
C ASN A 101 5.06 -10.92 14.72
N ARG A 102 6.25 -10.31 14.62
CA ARG A 102 6.56 -9.23 13.68
C ARG A 102 6.19 -9.54 12.23
N LEU A 103 6.46 -10.75 11.74
CA LEU A 103 6.18 -11.11 10.35
C LEU A 103 4.67 -11.13 10.10
N ASP A 104 3.87 -11.61 11.06
CA ASP A 104 2.41 -11.58 10.97
C ASP A 104 1.85 -10.15 10.87
N LEU A 105 2.48 -9.20 11.57
CA LEU A 105 2.14 -7.78 11.52
C LEU A 105 2.58 -7.13 10.21
N GLN A 106 3.79 -7.42 9.73
CA GLN A 106 4.28 -6.94 8.43
C GLN A 106 3.41 -7.45 7.29
N ASP A 107 2.94 -8.70 7.38
CA ASP A 107 2.06 -9.34 6.42
C ASP A 107 0.64 -8.73 6.37
N ARG A 108 0.23 -8.01 7.42
CA ARG A 108 -1.09 -7.35 7.52
C ARG A 108 -1.03 -5.85 7.26
N TYR A 109 -0.04 -5.17 7.81
CA TYR A 109 0.06 -3.70 7.75
C TYR A 109 1.16 -3.20 6.81
N GLY A 110 2.12 -4.05 6.45
CA GLY A 110 3.17 -3.69 5.51
C GLY A 110 2.59 -3.54 4.10
N ALA A 111 2.70 -2.34 3.54
CA ALA A 111 2.34 -2.05 2.17
C ALA A 111 3.55 -1.45 1.46
N PHE A 112 3.66 -1.70 0.16
CA PHE A 112 4.63 -1.00 -0.67
C PHE A 112 4.09 0.39 -1.04
N LEU A 113 4.99 1.32 -1.29
CA LEU A 113 4.69 2.65 -1.79
C LEU A 113 5.80 3.06 -2.77
N ALA A 114 5.40 3.54 -3.94
CA ALA A 114 6.25 4.21 -4.90
C ALA A 114 5.56 5.51 -5.32
N ILE A 115 6.30 6.61 -5.30
CA ILE A 115 5.82 7.90 -5.75
C ILE A 115 6.81 8.46 -6.77
N ARG A 116 6.31 8.84 -7.94
CA ARG A 116 7.04 9.61 -8.93
C ARG A 116 6.46 11.02 -8.97
N LEU A 117 7.31 12.00 -8.69
CA LEU A 117 7.01 13.40 -8.91
C LEU A 117 7.50 13.86 -10.30
N PRO A 118 6.93 14.95 -10.85
CA PRO A 118 7.47 15.60 -12.04
C PRO A 118 8.97 15.85 -11.90
N GLN A 119 9.71 15.73 -13.01
CA GLN A 119 11.16 15.97 -13.08
C GLN A 119 12.03 15.09 -12.15
N ASN A 120 11.46 14.02 -11.58
CA ASN A 120 12.10 13.20 -10.55
C ASN A 120 12.46 14.00 -9.29
N ASP A 121 11.64 14.99 -8.93
CA ASP A 121 11.78 15.72 -7.67
C ASP A 121 11.77 14.73 -6.48
N PRO A 122 12.64 14.93 -5.47
CA PRO A 122 12.66 14.05 -4.30
C PRO A 122 11.51 14.38 -3.35
N ILE A 123 10.85 13.34 -2.82
CA ILE A 123 10.07 13.45 -1.58
C ILE A 123 10.98 13.03 -0.43
N PRO A 124 11.16 13.85 0.62
CA PRO A 124 11.92 13.45 1.80
C PRO A 124 11.34 12.16 2.41
N PRO A 125 12.12 11.07 2.54
CA PRO A 125 11.63 9.79 3.07
C PRO A 125 11.08 9.90 4.50
N SER A 126 11.54 10.88 5.28
CA SER A 126 11.15 11.13 6.66
C SER A 126 9.70 11.61 6.84
N ASN A 127 8.99 11.90 5.74
CA ASN A 127 7.69 12.56 5.83
C ASN A 127 6.49 11.63 5.69
N ILE A 128 6.69 10.39 5.23
CA ILE A 128 5.63 9.42 5.00
C ILE A 128 5.92 8.18 5.85
N GLU A 129 5.22 8.07 6.99
CA GLU A 129 5.31 6.90 7.88
C GLU A 129 4.17 5.92 7.57
N THR A 130 3.02 6.44 7.15
CA THR A 130 1.83 5.67 6.77
C THR A 130 1.30 6.11 5.41
N LEU A 131 0.48 5.26 4.76
CA LEU A 131 -0.19 5.62 3.51
C LEU A 131 -1.09 6.86 3.64
N ALA A 132 -1.58 7.15 4.85
CA ALA A 132 -2.41 8.32 5.09
C ALA A 132 -1.62 9.64 5.05
N ASP A 133 -0.29 9.58 5.18
CA ASP A 133 0.58 10.76 5.06
C ASP A 133 0.78 11.19 3.61
N VAL A 134 0.51 10.31 2.63
CA VAL A 134 0.77 10.55 1.22
C VAL A 134 0.04 11.80 0.72
N PHE A 135 -1.26 11.93 0.98
CA PHE A 135 -2.03 13.09 0.51
C PHE A 135 -1.59 14.42 1.15
N PRO A 136 -1.44 14.51 2.49
CA PRO A 136 -0.83 15.68 3.11
C PRO A 136 0.51 16.10 2.47
N GLU A 137 1.40 15.15 2.21
CA GLU A 137 2.70 15.44 1.59
C GLU A 137 2.57 15.91 0.13
N ILE A 138 1.72 15.26 -0.66
CA ILE A 138 1.47 15.68 -2.04
C ILE A 138 0.83 17.08 -2.11
N PHE A 139 -0.10 17.39 -1.19
CA PHE A 139 -0.69 18.72 -1.14
C PHE A 139 0.30 19.79 -0.70
N ASN A 140 1.17 19.50 0.27
CA ASN A 140 2.27 20.36 0.64
C ASN A 140 3.20 20.64 -0.55
N TYR A 141 3.56 19.60 -1.33
CA TYR A 141 4.35 19.74 -2.56
C TYR A 141 3.66 20.62 -3.59
N LEU A 142 2.39 20.34 -3.92
CA LEU A 142 1.66 21.10 -4.95
C LEU A 142 1.42 22.56 -4.57
N SER A 143 1.22 22.84 -3.28
CA SER A 143 0.91 24.20 -2.79
C SER A 143 2.11 24.95 -2.21
N GLN A 144 3.28 24.31 -2.15
CA GLN A 144 4.52 24.88 -1.60
C GLN A 144 4.32 25.40 -0.16
N THR A 145 3.63 24.62 0.67
CA THR A 145 3.33 24.94 2.08
C THR A 145 3.48 23.72 2.98
N THR A 146 3.34 23.90 4.29
CA THR A 146 3.27 22.81 5.29
C THR A 146 1.93 22.76 6.02
N ALA A 147 0.94 23.55 5.56
CA ALA A 147 -0.36 23.68 6.20
C ALA A 147 -1.14 22.37 6.29
N PHE A 148 -0.82 21.37 5.45
CA PHE A 148 -1.52 20.09 5.45
C PHE A 148 -0.99 19.10 6.50
N ASN A 149 0.13 19.41 7.18
CA ASN A 149 0.69 18.55 8.23
C ASN A 149 -0.29 18.27 9.39
N VAL A 150 -1.23 19.18 9.63
CA VAL A 150 -2.26 19.03 10.66
C VAL A 150 -3.27 17.91 10.35
N PHE A 151 -3.32 17.43 9.10
CA PHE A 151 -4.22 16.37 8.67
C PHE A 151 -3.59 14.97 8.73
N LYS A 152 -2.30 14.85 9.11
CA LYS A 152 -1.68 13.55 9.31
C LYS A 152 -2.35 12.84 10.48
N PRO A 153 -2.97 11.66 10.27
CA PRO A 153 -3.63 10.93 11.33
C PRO A 153 -2.60 10.27 12.26
N SER A 154 -3.09 9.68 13.35
CA SER A 154 -2.27 8.81 14.18
C SER A 154 -1.75 7.61 13.38
N THR A 155 -0.50 7.24 13.65
CA THR A 155 0.18 6.05 13.10
C THR A 155 -0.34 4.74 13.71
N ARG A 156 -1.24 4.82 14.69
CA ARG A 156 -1.73 3.68 15.45
C ARG A 156 -2.60 2.76 14.60
N THR A 157 -2.22 1.49 14.49
CA THR A 157 -3.02 0.50 13.77
C THR A 157 -4.22 0.00 14.56
N LEU A 158 -5.21 -0.51 13.84
CA LEU A 158 -6.38 -1.18 14.41
C LEU A 158 -5.95 -2.46 15.15
N LYS A 159 -6.51 -2.72 16.33
CA LYS A 159 -6.20 -3.92 17.11
C LYS A 159 -6.93 -5.18 16.63
N ASN A 160 -8.01 -5.01 15.87
CA ASN A 160 -8.94 -6.08 15.50
C ASN A 160 -8.58 -6.83 14.20
N VAL A 161 -7.30 -6.79 13.82
CA VAL A 161 -6.75 -7.50 12.67
C VAL A 161 -5.62 -8.45 13.11
N SER A 162 -5.05 -8.21 14.29
CA SER A 162 -3.79 -8.74 14.80
C SER A 162 -3.91 -9.23 16.25
N ALA A 163 -5.08 -9.75 16.63
CA ALA A 163 -5.34 -10.36 17.92
C ALA A 163 -4.96 -9.46 19.12
N GLY A 164 -5.26 -8.17 19.02
CA GLY A 164 -5.00 -7.19 20.08
C GLY A 164 -3.61 -6.54 20.05
N VAL A 165 -2.68 -7.04 19.24
CA VAL A 165 -1.35 -6.43 19.01
C VAL A 165 -1.51 -5.24 18.06
N TYR A 166 -0.79 -4.15 18.26
CA TYR A 166 -0.87 -2.98 17.37
C TYR A 166 0.50 -2.35 17.16
N ILE A 167 0.58 -1.48 16.16
CA ILE A 167 1.77 -0.67 15.87
C ILE A 167 1.43 0.79 16.15
N GLU A 168 2.35 1.53 16.75
CA GLU A 168 2.28 2.97 16.96
C GLU A 168 3.69 3.54 16.81
N ASP A 169 3.85 4.58 16.00
CA ASP A 169 5.13 5.23 15.66
C ASP A 169 6.22 4.25 15.18
N GLY A 170 5.78 3.22 14.45
CA GLY A 170 6.64 2.15 13.93
C GLY A 170 7.11 1.15 14.99
N ILE A 171 6.56 1.18 16.21
CA ILE A 171 6.87 0.27 17.32
C ILE A 171 5.71 -0.70 17.56
N ILE A 172 6.04 -1.97 17.81
CA ILE A 172 5.07 -3.03 18.12
C ILE A 172 4.68 -2.97 19.60
N HIS A 173 3.38 -3.08 19.87
CA HIS A 173 2.81 -3.13 21.22
C HIS A 173 1.96 -4.40 21.39
N GLY A 174 2.42 -5.29 22.26
CA GLY A 174 1.91 -6.64 22.52
C GLY A 174 2.64 -7.72 21.71
N GLY A 175 2.24 -8.97 21.96
CA GLY A 175 2.72 -10.15 21.22
C GLY A 175 4.19 -10.50 21.45
N ILE A 176 4.76 -11.26 20.51
CA ILE A 176 6.09 -11.86 20.66
C ILE A 176 7.21 -10.82 20.59
N ASN A 177 7.02 -9.77 19.79
CA ASN A 177 8.02 -8.73 19.52
C ASN A 177 7.65 -7.39 20.18
N ASP A 178 7.03 -7.45 21.37
CA ASP A 178 6.63 -6.25 22.10
C ASP A 178 7.79 -5.28 22.31
N SER A 179 7.52 -3.98 22.16
CA SER A 179 8.48 -2.88 22.30
C SER A 179 9.62 -2.88 21.28
N GLU A 180 9.55 -3.69 20.23
CA GLU A 180 10.51 -3.67 19.12
C GLU A 180 9.97 -2.88 17.92
N PRO A 181 10.82 -2.37 17.01
CA PRO A 181 10.36 -1.74 15.76
C PRO A 181 9.53 -2.71 14.91
N LEU A 182 8.70 -2.26 13.97
CA LEU A 182 8.03 -3.14 12.99
C LEU A 182 9.02 -3.61 11.92
N PHE A 183 9.78 -2.68 11.33
CA PHE A 183 10.80 -2.97 10.31
C PHE A 183 12.21 -2.86 10.91
N ILE A 184 13.07 -3.85 10.64
CA ILE A 184 14.46 -3.88 11.09
C ILE A 184 15.36 -3.38 9.96
N GLY A 185 16.42 -2.63 10.29
CA GLY A 185 17.45 -2.23 9.33
C GLY A 185 17.14 -0.96 8.54
N GLN A 186 15.99 -0.32 8.78
CA GLN A 186 15.74 1.04 8.31
C GLN A 186 16.46 2.02 9.24
N LYS A 187 17.46 2.74 8.74
CA LYS A 187 17.96 3.95 9.41
C LYS A 187 16.90 5.04 9.19
N LYS A 188 16.34 5.57 10.29
CA LYS A 188 15.64 6.86 10.25
C LYS A 188 16.61 7.96 9.83
#